data_AF-A0A1S8TWU5-F1
#
_entry.id   AF-A0A1S8TWU5-F1
#
_cell.length_a   1.000
_cell.length_b   1.000
_cell.length_c   1.000
_cell.angle_alpha   90.00
_cell.angle_beta   90.00
_cell.angle_gamma   90.00
#
_symmetry.space_group_name_H-M   'P 1'
#
loop_
_entity.id
_entity.type
_entity.pdbx_description
1 polymer ?
#
loop_
_entity_poly.entity_id
_entity_poly.type
_entity_poly.pdbx_seq_one_letter_code
_entity_poly.pdbx_strand_id
1 'polypeptide(L)' 'MKNDEAISKFNQAMEIARANLHKAIEIYGRSSNEVIIASRNLDTYINMSMKREV' A
#
# COMPACT_ATOMS: atom_id res chain seq x y z
N MET A 1 11.22 18.97 -9.37
CA MET A 1 10.48 19.65 -8.27
C MET A 1 9.05 19.14 -8.10
N LYS A 2 8.14 19.17 -9.09
CA LYS A 2 6.77 18.60 -8.93
C LYS A 2 6.72 17.06 -8.96
N ASN A 3 7.61 16.43 -9.74
CA ASN A 3 7.65 14.97 -9.88
C ASN A 3 8.17 14.28 -8.60
N ASP A 4 9.19 14.88 -7.98
CA ASP A 4 9.80 14.36 -6.75
C ASP A 4 8.82 14.39 -5.56
N GLU A 5 7.98 15.42 -5.48
CA GLU A 5 6.92 15.53 -4.46
C GLU A 5 5.84 14.46 -4.67
N ALA A 6 5.43 14.22 -5.91
CA ALA A 6 4.44 13.19 -6.24
C ALA A 6 4.95 11.77 -5.95
N ILE A 7 6.23 11.51 -6.20
CA ILE A 7 6.89 10.25 -5.84
C ILE A 7 6.98 10.10 -4.31
N SER A 8 7.38 11.17 -3.61
CA SER A 8 7.47 11.17 -2.14
C SER A 8 6.12 10.87 -1.47
N LYS A 9 5.04 11.55 -1.89
CA LYS A 9 3.69 11.30 -1.38
C LYS A 9 3.21 9.88 -1.68
N PHE A 10 3.52 9.36 -2.87
CA PHE A 10 3.21 7.99 -3.24
C PHE A 10 3.93 6.97 -2.34
N ASN A 11 5.24 7.17 -2.11
CA ASN A 11 6.01 6.29 -1.23
C ASN A 11 5.48 6.32 0.22
N GLN A 12 5.12 7.49 0.73
CA GLN A 12 4.48 7.62 2.04
C GLN A 12 3.15 6.84 2.12
N ALA A 13 2.30 6.95 1.10
CA ALA A 13 1.04 6.21 1.05
C ALA A 13 1.28 4.69 1.02
N MET A 14 2.30 4.23 0.30
CA MET A 14 2.68 2.82 0.24
C MET A 14 3.15 2.29 1.62
N GLU A 15 3.96 3.05 2.34
CA GLU A 15 4.40 2.69 3.70
C GLU A 15 3.22 2.60 4.68
N ILE A 16 2.28 3.56 4.61
CA ILE A 16 1.06 3.54 5.42
C ILE A 16 0.22 2.29 5.10
N ALA A 17 0.06 1.94 3.82
CA ALA A 17 -0.67 0.74 3.41
C ALA A 17 -0.01 -0.55 3.94
N ARG A 18 1.32 -0.65 3.92
CA ARG A 18 2.08 -1.77 4.51
C ARG A 18 1.84 -1.87 6.01
N ALA A 19 1.95 -0.76 6.73
CA ALA A 19 1.74 -0.72 8.18
C ALA A 19 0.30 -1.13 8.56
N ASN A 20 -0.69 -0.68 7.79
CA ASN A 20 -2.08 -1.05 8.00
C ASN A 20 -2.33 -2.54 7.75
N LEU A 21 -1.70 -3.12 6.71
CA LEU A 21 -1.77 -4.55 6.46
C LEU A 21 -1.17 -5.36 7.61
N HIS A 22 0.02 -4.98 8.11
CA HIS A 22 0.63 -5.67 9.25
C HIS A 22 -0.26 -5.62 10.50
N LYS A 23 -0.78 -4.43 10.84
CA LYS A 23 -1.73 -4.30 11.97
C LYS A 23 -2.99 -5.14 11.78
N ALA A 24 -3.54 -5.18 10.56
CA ALA A 24 -4.71 -6.00 10.28
C ALA A 24 -4.42 -7.50 10.46
N ILE A 25 -3.23 -7.97 10.05
CA ILE A 25 -2.80 -9.36 10.25
C ILE A 25 -2.66 -9.67 11.73
N GLU A 26 -2.09 -8.76 12.52
CA GLU A 26 -1.93 -8.93 13.97
C GLU A 26 -3.27 -8.99 14.71
N ILE A 27 -4.23 -8.14 14.34
CA ILE A 27 -5.51 -8.03 15.05
C ILE A 27 -6.51 -9.09 14.60
N TYR A 28 -6.67 -9.28 13.28
CA TYR A 28 -7.76 -10.06 12.71
C TYR A 28 -7.29 -11.44 12.18
N GLY A 29 -5.99 -11.67 12.11
CA GLY A 29 -5.44 -12.87 11.49
C GLY A 29 -5.44 -12.81 9.97
N ARG A 30 -4.53 -13.58 9.37
CA ARG A 30 -4.14 -13.48 7.95
C ARG A 30 -5.28 -13.76 6.95
N SER A 31 -6.29 -14.55 7.33
CA SER A 31 -7.41 -14.93 6.47
C SER A 31 -8.66 -14.08 6.64
N SER A 32 -8.60 -13.04 7.47
CA SER A 32 -9.74 -12.15 7.70
C SER A 32 -10.06 -11.29 6.47
N ASN A 33 -11.31 -10.86 6.37
CA ASN A 33 -11.75 -9.97 5.29
C ASN A 33 -11.02 -8.62 5.36
N GLU A 34 -10.71 -8.14 6.56
CA GLU A 34 -9.95 -6.92 6.84
C GLU A 34 -8.55 -6.99 6.26
N VAL A 35 -7.85 -8.13 6.42
CA VAL A 35 -6.54 -8.36 5.82
C VAL A 35 -6.62 -8.45 4.30
N ILE A 36 -7.67 -9.07 3.76
CA ILE A 36 -7.89 -9.14 2.30
C ILE A 36 -8.07 -7.73 1.72
N ILE A 37 -8.86 -6.88 2.37
CA ILE A 37 -9.06 -5.48 1.96
C ILE A 37 -7.75 -4.69 2.05
N ALA A 38 -7.03 -4.80 3.17
CA ALA A 38 -5.74 -4.12 3.35
C ALA A 38 -4.71 -4.57 2.30
N SER A 39 -4.69 -5.86 1.95
CA SER A 39 -3.81 -6.41 0.92
C SER A 39 -4.15 -5.84 -0.46
N ARG A 40 -5.42 -5.80 -0.85
CA ARG A 40 -5.87 -5.22 -2.14
C ARG A 40 -5.52 -3.74 -2.27
N ASN A 41 -5.61 -2.99 -1.18
CA ASN A 41 -5.20 -1.59 -1.16
C ASN A 41 -3.69 -1.47 -1.44
N LEU A 42 -2.86 -2.28 -0.77
CA LEU A 42 -1.42 -2.31 -1.02
C LEU A 42 -1.08 -2.71 -2.47
N ASP A 43 -1.74 -3.73 -3.00
CA ASP A 43 -1.56 -4.18 -4.40
C ASP A 43 -1.87 -3.07 -5.40
N THR A 44 -2.89 -2.25 -5.12
CA THR A 44 -3.23 -1.10 -5.97
C THR A 44 -2.07 -0.11 -6.05
N TYR A 45 -1.42 0.19 -4.92
CA TYR A 45 -0.22 1.05 -4.91
C TYR A 45 0.92 0.41 -5.69
N ILE A 46 1.24 -0.86 -5.45
CA ILE A 46 2.34 -1.56 -6.16
C ILE A 46 2.11 -1.55 -7.68
N ASN A 47 0.88 -1.79 -8.13
CA ASN A 47 0.52 -1.74 -9.55
C ASN A 47 0.67 -0.33 -10.15
N MET A 48 0.33 0.72 -9.40
CA MET A 48 0.54 2.10 -9.83
C MET A 48 2.03 2.45 -9.94
N SER A 49 2.89 1.92 -9.06
CA SER A 49 4.35 2.10 -9.21
C SER A 49 4.91 1.38 -10.42
N MET A 50 4.50 0.13 -10.68
CA MET A 50 5.01 -0.63 -11.82
C MET A 50 4.58 -0.02 -13.17
N LYS A 51 3.35 0.54 -13.24
CA LYS A 51 2.89 1.27 -14.42
C LYS A 51 3.62 2.61 -14.66
N ARG A 52 4.35 3.13 -13.68
CA ARG A 52 5.21 4.32 -13.85
C ARG A 52 6.59 4.00 -14.42
N GLU A 53 6.99 2.72 -14.47
CA GLU A 53 8.31 2.30 -15.00
C GLU A 53 8.32 2.05 -16.52
N VAL A 54 7.37 2.59 -17.29
CA VAL A 54 7.35 2.53 -18.77
C VAL A 54 7.49 3.89 -19.44
#